data_AF-A0A1Q4DTE1-F1
#
_entry.id   AF-A0A1Q4DTE1-F1
#
_cell.length_a   1.000
_cell.length_b   1.000
_cell.length_c   1.000
_cell.angle_alpha   90.00
_cell.angle_beta   90.00
_cell.angle_gamma   90.00
#
_symmetry.space_group_name_H-M   'P 1'
#
loop_
_entity.id
_entity.type
_entity.pdbx_description
1 polymer ?
#
loop_
_entity_poly.entity_id
_entity_poly.type
_entity_poly.pdbx_seq_one_letter_code
_entity_poly.pdbx_strand_id
1 'polypeptide(L)'
;MSSPVLITLRAGGGGSVFIGDTDISNAVQAVRITGGTGESRVTLELAALITTVDGEATIGLPERTEAALVALGWKRPDEPTCEGGC
;
A
#
# COMPACT_ATOMS: atom_id res chain seq x y z
N MET A 1 13.57 3.28 -11.38
CA MET A 1 13.67 4.46 -10.49
C MET A 1 12.69 4.23 -9.35
N SER A 2 13.07 4.39 -8.10
CA SER A 2 12.16 4.20 -6.97
C SER A 2 11.21 5.40 -6.88
N SER A 3 9.89 5.16 -6.88
CA SER A 3 8.90 6.23 -6.69
C SER A 3 8.93 6.70 -5.23
N PRO A 4 9.07 8.00 -4.95
CA PRO A 4 9.05 8.48 -3.58
C PRO A 4 7.65 8.33 -2.96
N VAL A 5 7.60 7.99 -1.67
CA VAL A 5 6.37 8.03 -0.88
C VAL A 5 6.32 9.35 -0.13
N LEU A 6 5.29 10.16 -0.39
CA LEU A 6 5.06 11.43 0.30
C LEU A 6 3.82 11.32 1.18
N ILE A 7 3.99 11.62 2.46
CA ILE A 7 2.90 11.62 3.44
C ILE A 7 2.82 13.01 4.04
N THR A 8 1.65 13.62 3.93
CA THR A 8 1.35 14.92 4.53
C THR A 8 0.33 14.73 5.64
N LEU A 9 0.66 15.22 6.83
CA LEU A 9 -0.21 15.18 8.01
C LEU A 9 -0.53 16.62 8.39
N ARG A 10 -1.82 16.94 8.51
CA ARG A 10 -2.28 18.27 8.91
C ARG A 10 -2.78 18.23 10.36
N ALA A 11 -2.46 19.27 11.12
CA ALA A 11 -3.05 19.47 12.44
C ALA A 11 -4.58 19.59 12.27
N GLY A 12 -5.33 18.62 12.78
CA GLY A 12 -6.78 18.51 12.56
C GLY A 12 -7.26 17.14 12.04
N GLY A 13 -6.35 16.19 11.79
CA GLY A 13 -6.72 14.80 11.47
C GLY A 13 -6.93 14.51 9.97
N GLY A 14 -6.60 15.47 9.10
CA GLY A 14 -6.57 15.26 7.65
C GLY A 14 -5.14 15.05 7.14
N GLY A 15 -5.01 14.36 6.02
CA GLY A 15 -3.72 14.12 5.38
C GLY A 15 -3.86 13.69 3.93
N SER A 16 -2.74 13.61 3.23
CA SER A 16 -2.67 13.07 1.88
C SER A 16 -1.47 12.15 1.75
N VAL A 17 -1.64 11.06 1.01
CA VAL A 17 -0.61 10.05 0.75
C VAL A 17 -0.43 9.90 -0.76
N PHE A 18 0.80 10.13 -1.21
CA PHE A 18 1.18 10.00 -2.61
C PHE A 18 2.30 8.99 -2.78
N ILE A 19 2.21 8.22 -3.87
CA ILE A 19 3.30 7.38 -4.37
C ILE A 19 3.65 7.89 -5.76
N GLY A 20 4.81 8.55 -5.89
CA GLY A 20 5.08 9.39 -7.06
C GLY A 20 3.98 10.43 -7.24
N ASP A 21 3.36 10.48 -8.42
CA ASP A 21 2.25 11.39 -8.72
C ASP A 21 0.86 10.80 -8.42
N THR A 22 0.78 9.59 -7.86
CA THR A 22 -0.50 8.90 -7.60
C THR A 22 -1.00 9.21 -6.20
N ASP A 23 -2.13 9.89 -6.10
CA ASP A 23 -2.87 10.08 -4.85
C ASP A 23 -3.58 8.78 -4.45
N ILE A 24 -3.21 8.21 -3.30
CA ILE A 24 -3.85 7.03 -2.72
C ILE A 24 -4.56 7.34 -1.40
N SER A 25 -4.76 8.62 -1.06
CA SER A 25 -5.30 9.04 0.24
C SER A 25 -6.64 8.37 0.58
N ASN A 26 -7.52 8.21 -0.41
CA ASN A 26 -8.83 7.57 -0.22
C ASN A 26 -8.75 6.07 0.06
N ALA A 27 -7.63 5.43 -0.28
CA ALA A 27 -7.38 4.03 0.01
C ALA A 27 -6.68 3.83 1.35
N VAL A 28 -6.23 4.88 2.04
CA VAL A 28 -5.52 4.77 3.31
C VAL A 28 -6.49 5.03 4.47
N GLN A 29 -6.71 4.02 5.31
CA GLN A 29 -7.53 4.13 6.52
C GLN A 29 -6.74 4.68 7.70
N ALA A 30 -5.47 4.27 7.82
CA ALA A 30 -4.59 4.73 8.88
C ALA A 30 -3.13 4.78 8.43
N VAL A 31 -2.38 5.71 9.02
CA VAL A 31 -0.93 5.79 8.89
C VAL A 31 -0.33 5.62 10.27
N ARG A 32 0.54 4.63 10.42
CA ARG A 32 1.30 4.41 11.66
C ARG A 32 2.78 4.64 11.39
N ILE A 33 3.35 5.59 12.10
CA ILE A 33 4.79 5.85 12.09
C ILE A 33 5.36 5.29 13.39
N THR A 34 6.17 4.25 13.28
CA THR A 34 6.90 3.66 14.41
C THR A 34 8.38 3.97 14.22
N GLY A 35 8.99 4.69 15.18
CA GLY A 35 10.42 5.00 15.14
C GLY A 35 11.09 4.68 16.47
N GLY A 36 12.28 4.09 16.41
CA GLY A 36 13.22 3.98 17.52
C GLY A 36 14.57 4.60 17.15
N THR A 37 15.56 4.52 18.04
CA THR A 37 16.93 4.96 17.74
C THR A 37 17.56 4.05 16.69
N GLY A 38 17.43 4.42 15.41
CA GLY A 38 18.13 3.79 14.28
C GLY A 38 17.27 3.60 13.04
N GLU A 39 15.97 3.31 13.20
CA GLU A 39 15.07 3.04 12.08
C GLU A 39 13.68 3.62 12.34
N SER A 40 13.09 4.16 11.27
CA SER A 40 11.70 4.58 11.23
C SER A 40 10.98 3.73 10.20
N ARG A 41 9.89 3.09 10.62
CA ARG A 41 8.97 2.35 9.76
C ARG A 41 7.67 3.12 9.64
N VAL A 42 7.20 3.24 8.41
CA VAL A 42 5.85 3.73 8.10
C VAL A 42 5.01 2.55 7.66
N THR A 43 3.86 2.36 8.30
CA THR A 43 2.85 1.38 7.93
C THR A 43 1.62 2.12 7.43
N LEU A 44 1.14 1.77 6.24
CA LEU A 44 -0.12 2.24 5.69
C LEU A 44 -1.15 1.12 5.82
N GLU A 45 -2.25 1.38 6.50
CA GLU A 45 -3.40 0.47 6.55
C GLU A 45 -4.33 0.85 5.40
N LEU A 46 -4.47 -0.05 4.43
CA LEU A 46 -5.25 0.21 3.22
C LEU A 46 -6.66 -0.35 3.34
N ALA A 47 -7.64 0.37 2.80
CA ALA A 47 -8.96 -0.14 2.56
C ALA A 47 -8.90 -1.17 1.44
N ALA A 48 -9.16 -2.42 1.80
CA ALA A 48 -9.29 -3.51 0.86
C ALA A 48 -10.67 -4.14 0.95
N LEU A 49 -11.22 -4.55 -0.20
CA LEU A 49 -12.41 -5.37 -0.25
C LEU A 49 -11.97 -6.83 -0.09
N ILE A 50 -12.36 -7.47 1.00
CA ILE A 50 -12.07 -8.90 1.21
C ILE A 50 -13.35 -9.67 0.91
N THR A 51 -13.29 -10.52 -0.11
CA THR A 51 -14.38 -11.44 -0.45
C THR A 51 -13.90 -12.86 -0.21
N THR A 52 -14.63 -13.63 0.60
CA THR A 52 -14.31 -15.04 0.87
C THR A 52 -15.32 -15.94 0.19
N VAL A 53 -14.87 -16.83 -0.69
CA VAL A 53 -15.70 -17.85 -1.37
C VAL A 53 -15.00 -19.20 -1.25
N ASP A 54 -15.72 -20.23 -0.79
CA ASP A 54 -15.21 -21.61 -0.65
C ASP A 54 -13.87 -21.75 0.12
N GLY A 55 -13.62 -20.83 1.07
CA GLY A 55 -12.39 -20.82 1.88
C GLY A 55 -11.22 -20.04 1.26
N GLU A 56 -11.37 -19.54 0.03
CA GLU A 56 -10.40 -18.64 -0.61
C GLU A 56 -10.79 -17.18 -0.37
N ALA A 57 -9.85 -16.37 0.11
CA ALA A 57 -10.03 -14.94 0.31
C ALA A 57 -9.40 -14.17 -0.86
N THR A 58 -10.23 -13.46 -1.61
CA THR A 58 -9.80 -12.50 -2.63
C THR A 58 -9.71 -11.10 -2.00
N ILE A 59 -8.54 -10.47 -2.14
CA ILE A 59 -8.30 -9.10 -1.65
C ILE A 59 -8.31 -8.16 -2.85
N GLY A 60 -9.38 -7.35 -2.97
CA GLY A 60 -9.50 -6.31 -3.98
C GLY A 60 -8.95 -4.97 -3.47
N LEU A 61 -8.03 -4.39 -4.24
CA LEU A 61 -7.57 -3.01 -4.07
C LEU A 61 -8.09 -2.15 -5.24
N PRO A 62 -8.32 -0.84 -5.03
CA PRO A 62 -8.57 0.06 -6.16
C PRO A 62 -7.40 0.02 -7.16
N GLU A 63 -7.70 -0.03 -8.47
CA GLU A 63 -6.69 -0.22 -9.53
C GLU A 63 -5.51 0.76 -9.44
N ARG A 64 -5.77 2.04 -9.12
CA ARG A 64 -4.72 3.05 -8.97
C ARG A 64 -3.81 2.78 -7.76
N THR A 65 -4.39 2.33 -6.65
CA THR A 65 -3.64 1.97 -5.45
C THR A 65 -2.76 0.76 -5.73
N GLU A 66 -3.31 -0.25 -6.40
CA GLU A 66 -2.58 -1.44 -6.79
C GLU A 66 -1.39 -1.11 -7.70
N ALA A 67 -1.60 -0.33 -8.76
CA ALA A 67 -0.54 0.10 -9.67
C ALA A 67 0.58 0.88 -8.94
N ALA A 68 0.19 1.74 -7.99
CA ALA A 68 1.13 2.49 -7.18
C ALA A 68 1.98 1.59 -6.26
N LEU A 69 1.37 0.57 -5.64
CA LEU A 69 2.10 -0.40 -4.81
C LEU A 69 3.06 -1.25 -5.63
N VAL A 70 2.65 -1.70 -6.82
CA VAL A 70 3.52 -2.44 -7.75
C VAL A 70 4.74 -1.60 -8.14
N ALA A 71 4.57 -0.29 -8.35
CA ALA A 71 5.68 0.62 -8.63
C ALA A 71 6.68 0.76 -7.46
N LEU A 72 6.27 0.45 -6.23
CA LEU A 72 7.14 0.34 -5.06
C LEU A 72 7.76 -1.05 -4.87
N GLY A 73 7.46 -2.01 -5.75
CA GLY A 73 7.94 -3.39 -5.67
C GLY A 73 7.07 -4.30 -4.81
N TRP A 74 5.85 -3.89 -4.47
CA TRP A 74 4.87 -4.83 -3.93
C TRP A 74 4.53 -5.88 -4.99
N LYS A 75 4.57 -7.16 -4.60
CA LYS A 75 4.16 -8.28 -5.44
C LYS A 75 2.75 -8.70 -5.05
N ARG A 76 1.89 -8.91 -6.04
CA ARG A 76 0.54 -9.43 -5.77
C ARG A 76 0.66 -10.82 -5.16
N PRO A 77 -0.18 -11.18 -4.18
CA PRO A 77 -0.22 -12.55 -3.64
C PRO A 77 -0.51 -13.60 -4.71
N ASP A 78 -1.28 -13.22 -5.73
CA ASP A 78 -1.74 -14.09 -6.82
C ASP A 78 -0.74 -14.12 -7.99
N GLU A 79 0.33 -13.30 -7.93
CA GLU A 79 1.39 -13.35 -8.92
C GLU A 79 2.22 -14.61 -8.65
N PRO A 80 2.28 -15.57 -9.59
CA PRO A 80 3.10 -16.75 -9.38
C PRO A 80 4.54 -16.28 -9.17
N THR A 81 5.09 -16.58 -8.00
CA THR A 81 6.51 -16.34 -7.74
C THR A 81 7.27 -17.12 -8.80
N CYS A 82 7.91 -16.42 -9.73
CA CYS A 82 8.82 -17.01 -10.69
C CYS A 82 10.12 -17.44 -9.96
N GLU A 83 10.00 -18.24 -8.91
CA GLU A 83 11.10 -18.88 -8.18
C GLU A 83 11.30 -20.34 -8.65
N GLY A 84 10.97 -20.62 -9.92
CA GLY A 84 11.06 -21.98 -10.49
C GLY A 84 11.02 -22.10 -12.01
N GLY A 85 11.20 -21.01 -12.76
CA GLY A 85 11.36 -21.04 -14.23
C GLY A 85 10.17 -20.49 -15.01
N CYS A 86 10.39 -19.35 -15.65
CA CYS A 86 9.81 -19.04 -16.96
C CYS A 86 10.69 -19.68 -18.05
#